data_AF-A0A327V5N8-F1
#
_entry.id   AF-A0A327V5N8-F1
#
_cell.length_a   1.000
_cell.length_b   1.000
_cell.length_c   1.000
_cell.angle_alpha   90.00
_cell.angle_beta   90.00
_cell.angle_gamma   90.00
#
_symmetry.space_group_name_H-M   'P 1'
#
loop_
_entity.id
_entity.type
_entity.pdbx_description
1 polymer ?
#
loop_
_entity_poly.entity_id
_entity_poly.type
_entity_poly.pdbx_seq_one_letter_code
_entity_poly.pdbx_strand_id
1 'polypeptide(L)' 'MDAERPACPGCLPLLRRVLTARGVIAVDNAVSHAGQVAPFRALSEEDPDFAAHLQEVGDGVLTAVRTGR' A
#
# COMPACT_ATOMS: atom_id res chain seq x y z
N MET A 1 7.51 3.69 0.52
CA MET A 1 8.51 2.61 0.39
C MET A 1 9.10 2.72 -1.00
N ASP A 2 10.43 2.79 -1.07
CA ASP A 2 11.19 2.46 -2.28
C ASP A 2 11.70 1.02 -2.13
N ALA A 3 10.76 0.10 -1.89
CA ALA A 3 11.05 -1.32 -1.81
C ALA A 3 10.94 -1.92 -3.21
N GLU A 4 11.66 -3.01 -3.49
CA GLU A 4 11.44 -3.76 -4.72
C GLU A 4 9.96 -4.14 -4.82
N ARG A 5 9.27 -3.54 -5.78
CA ARG A 5 7.81 -3.62 -5.95
C ARG A 5 7.26 -5.07 -5.96
N PRO A 6 7.99 -6.09 -6.49
CA PRO A 6 7.58 -7.49 -6.38
C PRO A 6 7.51 -8.03 -4.95
N ALA A 7 8.25 -7.45 -4.01
CA ALA A 7 8.25 -7.85 -2.59
C ALA A 7 7.11 -7.18 -1.79
N CYS A 8 6.54 -6.07 -2.26
CA CYS A 8 5.50 -5.32 -1.55
C CYS A 8 4.31 -6.17 -1.08
N PRO A 9 3.74 -7.09 -1.88
CA PRO A 9 2.66 -7.97 -1.43
C PRO A 9 3.04 -8.80 -0.19
N GLY A 10 4.26 -9.32 -0.14
CA GLY A 10 4.77 -10.10 0.99
C GLY A 10 5.04 -9.26 2.24
N CYS A 11 5.19 -7.94 2.10
CA CYS A 11 5.41 -7.04 3.22
C CYS A 11 4.13 -6.72 4.00
N LEU A 12 2.94 -6.80 3.38
CA LEU A 12 1.69 -6.34 3.98
C LEU A 12 1.39 -7.01 5.36
N PRO A 13 1.55 -8.34 5.55
CA PRO A 13 1.36 -8.96 6.86
C PRO A 13 2.34 -8.48 7.93
N LEU A 14 3.59 -8.18 7.55
CA LEU A 14 4.59 -7.64 8.47
C LEU A 14 4.25 -6.19 8.85
N LEU A 15 3.89 -5.37 7.85
CA LEU A 15 3.47 -3.98 8.05
C LEU A 15 2.24 -3.90 8.95
N ARG A 16 1.26 -4.80 8.78
CA ARG A 16 0.08 -4.90 9.65
C ARG A 16 0.43 -5.11 11.12
N ARG A 17 1.49 -5.87 11.42
CA ARG A 17 1.93 -6.15 12.79
C ARG A 17 2.65 -4.97 13.45
N VAL A 18 3.32 -4.14 12.67
CA VAL A 18 4.18 -3.06 13.20
C VAL A 18 3.53 -1.68 13.13
N LEU A 19 2.54 -1.47 12.25
CA LEU A 19 1.83 -0.21 12.15
C LEU A 19 0.86 -0.01 13.31
N THR A 20 0.95 1.12 13.98
CA THR A 20 -0.04 1.57 14.96
C THR A 20 -1.36 1.93 14.26
N ALA A 21 -2.42 2.12 15.04
CA ALA A 21 -3.64 2.76 14.55
C ALA A 21 -3.30 4.00 13.70
N ARG A 22 -3.93 4.12 12.52
CA ARG A 22 -3.72 5.22 11.56
C ARG A 22 -2.32 5.30 10.96
N GLY A 23 -1.47 4.29 11.16
CA GLY A 23 -0.22 4.14 10.44
C GLY A 23 -0.47 4.04 8.93
N VAL A 24 0.41 4.62 8.13
CA VAL A 24 0.23 4.75 6.68
C VAL A 24 1.33 4.00 5.95
N ILE A 25 0.92 3.17 4.98
CA ILE A 25 1.81 2.67 3.94
C ILE A 25 1.64 3.58 2.73
N ALA A 26 2.75 4.03 2.16
CA ALA A 26 2.77 4.77 0.90
C ALA A 26 3.68 4.06 -0.10
N VAL A 27 3.16 3.79 -1.30
CA VAL A 27 3.91 3.25 -2.44
C VAL A 27 3.97 4.35 -3.49
N ASP A 28 5.19 4.79 -3.81
CA ASP A 28 5.45 5.84 -4.80
C ASP A 28 5.46 5.29 -6.22
N ASN A 29 5.28 6.15 -7.22
CA ASN A 29 5.25 5.83 -8.64
C ASN A 29 4.18 4.77 -9.03
N ALA A 30 3.04 4.80 -8.32
CA ALA A 30 2.00 3.79 -8.41
C ALA A 30 1.18 3.85 -9.71
N VAL A 31 1.14 5.00 -10.40
CA VAL A 31 0.51 5.12 -11.73
C VAL A 31 1.51 4.70 -12.80
N SER A 32 2.74 5.22 -12.77
CA SER A 32 3.77 4.86 -13.78
C SER A 32 4.18 3.39 -13.73
N HIS A 33 4.01 2.71 -12.58
CA HIS A 33 4.30 1.29 -12.39
C HIS A 33 3.07 0.46 -11.98
N ALA A 34 1.88 0.81 -12.48
CA ALA A 34 0.61 0.19 -12.08
C ALA A 34 0.62 -1.34 -12.12
N GLY A 35 1.23 -1.96 -13.14
CA GLY A 35 1.29 -3.43 -13.26
C GLY A 35 2.07 -4.10 -12.12
N GLN A 36 3.10 -3.45 -11.58
CA GLN A 36 3.89 -3.98 -10.46
C GLN A 36 3.21 -3.74 -9.11
N VAL A 37 2.39 -2.68 -9.01
CA VAL A 37 1.69 -2.30 -7.78
C VAL A 37 0.32 -2.97 -7.66
N ALA A 38 -0.27 -3.44 -8.77
CA ALA A 38 -1.60 -4.05 -8.81
C ALA A 38 -1.82 -5.16 -7.77
N PRO A 39 -0.89 -6.12 -7.54
CA PRO A 39 -1.09 -7.14 -6.51
C PRO A 39 -1.16 -6.56 -5.10
N PHE A 40 -0.32 -5.57 -4.79
CA PHE A 40 -0.33 -4.91 -3.48
C PHE A 40 -1.59 -4.06 -3.28
N ARG A 41 -2.04 -3.39 -4.35
CA ARG A 41 -3.29 -2.63 -4.36
C ARG A 41 -4.48 -3.54 -4.05
N ALA A 42 -4.61 -4.65 -4.77
CA ALA A 42 -5.69 -5.62 -4.56
C ALA A 42 -5.71 -6.13 -3.11
N LEU A 43 -4.56 -6.57 -2.58
CA LEU A 43 -4.47 -7.03 -1.19
C LEU A 43 -4.84 -5.95 -0.17
N SER A 44 -4.46 -4.70 -0.42
CA SER A 44 -4.77 -3.58 0.48
C SER A 44 -6.23 -3.14 0.40
N GLU A 45 -6.87 -3.30 -0.76
CA GLU A 45 -8.31 -3.03 -0.97
C GLU A 45 -9.19 -4.16 -0.40
N GLU A 46 -8.69 -5.40 -0.35
CA GLU A 46 -9.38 -6.56 0.23
C GLU A 46 -9.22 -6.70 1.76
N ASP A 47 -8.15 -6.16 2.37
CA ASP A 47 -7.93 -6.25 3.82
C ASP A 47 -8.74 -5.19 4.59
N PRO A 48 -9.74 -5.57 5.41
CA PRO A 48 -10.57 -4.62 6.15
C PRO A 48 -9.81 -3.79 7.21
N ASP A 49 -8.60 -4.20 7.59
CA ASP A 49 -7.74 -3.43 8.50
C ASP A 49 -7.08 -2.23 7.80
N PHE A 50 -7.24 -2.11 6.47
CA PHE A 50 -6.68 -1.02 5.68
C PHE A 50 -7.74 -0.27 4.87
N ALA A 51 -7.55 1.04 4.74
CA ALA A 51 -8.25 1.89 3.79
C ALA A 51 -7.25 2.32 2.72
N ALA A 52 -7.40 1.76 1.51
CA ALA A 52 -6.51 2.02 0.39
C ALA A 52 -7.06 3.08 -0.57
N HIS A 53 -6.19 3.95 -1.08
CA HIS A 53 -6.54 4.95 -2.08
C HIS A 53 -5.34 5.27 -2.98
N LEU A 54 -5.58 5.36 -4.29
CA LEU A 54 -4.60 5.82 -5.28
C LEU A 54 -4.80 7.31 -5.54
N GLN A 55 -3.79 8.11 -5.25
CA GLN A 55 -3.72 9.51 -5.60
C GLN A 55 -2.94 9.68 -6.92
N GLU A 56 -3.54 10.32 -7.92
CA GLU A 56 -2.90 10.63 -9.21
C GLU A 56 -2.08 11.93 -9.16
N VAL A 57 -1.28 12.10 -8.10
CA VAL A 57 -0.33 13.21 -7.97
C VAL A 57 1.08 12.75 -8.35
N GLY A 58 1.81 13.54 -9.14
CA GLY A 58 3.10 13.12 -9.69
C GLY A 58 2.95 11.85 -10.54
N ASP A 59 3.83 10.88 -10.34
CA ASP A 59 3.79 9.55 -10.98
C ASP A 59 2.84 8.56 -10.27
N GLY A 60 2.00 9.09 -9.37
CA GLY A 60 0.99 8.37 -8.62
C GLY A 60 1.51 7.87 -7.27
N VAL A 61 0.66 7.98 -6.24
CA VAL A 61 0.95 7.45 -4.90
C VAL A 61 -0.20 6.55 -4.50
N LEU A 62 0.07 5.30 -4.13
CA LEU A 62 -0.91 4.45 -3.47
C LEU A 62 -0.70 4.54 -1.96
N THR A 63 -1.76 4.88 -1.24
CA THR A 63 -1.78 4.90 0.23
C THR A 63 -2.66 3.78 0.76
N ALA A 64 -2.25 3.18 1.88
CA ALA A 64 -3.07 2.26 2.67
C ALA A 64 -2.96 2.65 4.15
N VAL A 65 -4.07 3.08 4.74
CA VAL A 65 -4.13 3.57 6.13
C VAL A 65 -4.69 2.49 7.01
N ARG A 66 -4.01 2.15 8.13
CA ARG A 66 -4.51 1.20 9.11
C ARG A 66 -5.73 1.78 9.83
N THR A 67 -6.90 1.15 9.65
CA THR A 67 -8.21 1.65 10.12
C THR A 67 -8.54 1.20 11.56
N GLY A 68 -8.00 0.06 12.00
CA GLY A 68 -8.18 -0.50 13.34
C GLY A 68 -7.10 -0.09 14.35
N ARG A 69 -7.42 -0.18 15.66
CA ARG A 69 -6.51 0.15 16.79
C ARG A 69 -5.20 -0.64 16.73
#